data_AF-A0A712CUI4-F1
#
_entry.id   AF-A0A712CUI4-F1
#
_cell.length_a   1.000
_cell.length_b   1.000
_cell.length_c   1.000
_cell.angle_alpha   90.00
_cell.angle_beta   90.00
_cell.angle_gamma   90.00
#
_symmetry.space_group_name_H-M   'P 1'
#
loop_
_entity.id
_entity.type
_entity.pdbx_description
1 polymer ?
#
loop_
_entity_poly.entity_id
_entity_poly.type
_entity_poly.pdbx_seq_one_letter_code
_entity_poly.pdbx_strand_id
1 'polypeptide(L)'
;MSEQNNTEMAFQIQRIYTKDVSFEAPNAPHVFQKDWQPEVKLDLDTASSQLADDVYEVVLRVTVTASLGEETAFLCEVQQAGIFSISGIEGT
;
A
#
# COMPACT_ATOMS: atom_id res chain seq x y z
N MET A 1 -39.74 25.74 -5.14
CA MET A 1 -39.01 24.88 -4.20
C MET A 1 -37.93 24.20 -5.02
N SER A 2 -36.70 24.68 -4.88
CA SER A 2 -35.56 24.16 -5.64
C SER A 2 -34.97 23.04 -4.80
N GLU A 3 -35.23 21.79 -5.18
CA GLU A 3 -34.55 20.64 -4.56
C GLU A 3 -33.08 20.68 -5.01
N GLN A 4 -32.21 21.22 -4.15
CA GLN A 4 -30.77 21.00 -4.25
C GLN A 4 -30.53 19.53 -3.92
N ASN A 5 -30.49 18.69 -4.95
CA ASN A 5 -30.02 17.32 -4.84
C ASN A 5 -28.50 17.39 -4.64
N ASN A 6 -28.08 17.69 -3.41
CA ASN A 6 -26.68 17.65 -3.02
C ASN A 6 -26.34 16.16 -2.87
N THR A 7 -25.86 15.53 -3.94
CA THR A 7 -25.31 14.18 -3.87
C THR A 7 -24.07 14.25 -2.97
N GLU A 8 -24.27 14.07 -1.66
CA GLU A 8 -23.16 14.05 -0.71
C GLU A 8 -22.26 12.86 -1.04
N MET A 9 -20.96 13.12 -1.15
CA MET A 9 -19.96 12.08 -1.38
C MET A 9 -20.05 11.03 -0.27
N ALA A 10 -20.36 9.80 -0.64
CA ALA A 10 -20.37 8.68 0.28
C ALA A 10 -19.07 7.89 0.11
N PHE A 11 -18.29 7.81 1.19
CA PHE A 11 -17.07 7.00 1.25
C PHE A 11 -17.18 6.02 2.41
N GLN A 12 -17.20 4.73 2.09
CA GLN A 12 -17.32 3.67 3.09
C GLN A 12 -16.23 2.61 2.89
N ILE A 13 -15.53 2.27 3.97
CA ILE A 13 -14.58 1.16 3.97
C ILE A 13 -15.37 -0.14 4.15
N GLN A 14 -15.33 -1.03 3.16
CA GLN A 14 -15.93 -2.36 3.28
C GLN A 14 -14.98 -3.35 3.96
N ARG A 15 -13.70 -3.34 3.56
CA ARG A 15 -12.69 -4.27 4.08
C ARG A 15 -11.31 -3.68 3.90
N ILE A 16 -10.43 -3.95 4.86
CA ILE A 16 -9.00 -3.75 4.72
C ILE A 16 -8.35 -5.11 4.94
N TYR A 17 -7.41 -5.48 4.07
CA TYR A 17 -6.75 -6.78 4.14
C TYR A 17 -5.38 -6.73 3.47
N THR A 18 -4.49 -7.61 3.88
CA THR A 18 -3.17 -7.73 3.25
C THR A 18 -3.28 -8.70 2.08
N LYS A 19 -2.94 -8.25 0.87
CA LYS A 19 -2.97 -9.08 -0.34
C LYS A 19 -1.70 -9.90 -0.49
N ASP A 20 -0.57 -9.29 -0.18
CA ASP A 20 0.73 -9.91 -0.30
C ASP A 20 1.71 -9.36 0.73
N VAL A 21 2.61 -10.22 1.17
CA VAL A 21 3.74 -9.87 2.03
C VAL A 21 4.93 -10.70 1.58
N SER A 22 6.03 -10.02 1.26
CA SER A 22 7.32 -10.63 1.02
C SER A 22 8.35 -10.09 2.01
N PHE A 23 9.21 -10.96 2.50
CA PHE A 23 10.36 -10.58 3.31
C PHE A 23 11.55 -11.48 2.98
N GLU A 24 12.69 -10.85 2.71
CA GLU A 24 13.91 -11.53 2.30
C GLU A 24 15.11 -10.94 3.05
N ALA A 25 15.95 -11.81 3.61
CA ALA A 25 17.20 -11.41 4.26
C ALA A 25 18.35 -12.26 3.68
N PRO A 26 18.83 -11.93 2.46
CA PRO A 26 19.72 -12.80 1.69
C PRO A 26 21.07 -13.04 2.38
N ASN A 27 21.55 -12.05 3.14
CA ASN A 27 22.83 -12.11 3.84
C ASN A 27 22.71 -12.55 5.30
N ALA A 28 21.52 -12.99 5.73
CA ALA A 28 21.35 -13.55 7.06
C ALA A 28 22.06 -14.92 7.18
N PRO A 29 22.74 -15.23 8.31
CA PRO A 29 22.90 -14.39 9.49
C PRO A 29 24.16 -13.49 9.46
N HIS A 30 25.02 -13.59 8.44
CA HIS A 30 26.30 -12.88 8.35
C HIS A 30 26.17 -11.36 8.48
N VAL A 31 25.07 -10.80 7.98
CA VAL A 31 24.74 -9.38 8.09
C VAL A 31 24.71 -8.88 9.54
N PHE A 32 24.42 -9.74 10.52
CA PHE A 32 24.36 -9.38 11.94
C PHE A 32 25.72 -9.11 12.58
N GLN A 33 26.83 -9.45 11.89
CA GLN A 33 28.19 -9.17 12.38
C GLN A 33 28.70 -7.78 11.99
N LYS A 34 27.97 -7.07 11.12
CA LYS A 34 28.32 -5.72 10.66
C LYS A 34 27.82 -4.66 11.63
N ASP A 35 28.49 -3.51 11.64
CA ASP A 35 28.00 -2.34 12.36
C ASP A 35 26.63 -1.92 11.80
N TRP A 36 25.63 -1.85 12.67
CA TRP A 36 24.23 -1.67 12.28
C TRP A 36 23.90 -0.19 12.01
N GLN A 37 24.19 0.26 10.78
CA GLN A 37 23.81 1.57 10.25
C GLN A 37 23.21 1.43 8.84
N PRO A 38 22.02 0.82 8.71
CA PRO A 38 21.45 0.55 7.39
C PRO A 38 20.93 1.83 6.72
N GLU A 39 21.20 1.97 5.43
CA GLU A 39 20.50 2.92 4.56
C GLU A 39 19.16 2.31 4.17
N VAL A 40 18.06 3.04 4.40
CA VAL A 40 16.70 2.57 4.13
C VAL A 40 16.14 3.32 2.93
N LYS A 41 15.82 2.58 1.88
CA LYS A 41 15.08 3.07 0.72
C LYS A 41 13.63 2.61 0.79
N LEU A 42 12.70 3.52 0.55
CA LEU A 42 11.27 3.28 0.59
C LEU A 42 10.64 3.70 -0.74
N ASP A 43 9.85 2.79 -1.32
CA ASP A 43 9.14 2.95 -2.58
C ASP A 43 7.64 2.68 -2.33
N LEU A 44 6.77 3.56 -2.82
CA LEU A 44 5.32 3.37 -2.71
C LEU A 44 4.69 3.38 -4.10
N ASP A 45 3.81 2.41 -4.33
CA ASP A 45 2.97 2.33 -5.50
C ASP A 45 1.51 2.17 -5.10
N THR A 46 0.59 2.78 -5.85
CA THR A 46 -0.84 2.68 -5.60
C THR A 46 -1.53 2.21 -6.88
N ALA A 47 -2.24 1.09 -6.78
CA ALA A 47 -3.08 0.58 -7.85
C ALA A 47 -4.54 0.62 -7.41
N SER A 48 -5.45 0.92 -8.33
CA SER A 48 -6.89 0.82 -8.09
C SER A 48 -7.56 -0.01 -9.17
N SER A 49 -8.60 -0.74 -8.79
CA SER A 49 -9.44 -1.50 -9.71
C SER A 49 -10.90 -1.41 -9.28
N GLN A 50 -11.82 -1.43 -10.24
CA GLN A 50 -13.25 -1.44 -9.94
C GLN A 50 -13.71 -2.91 -9.83
N LEU A 51 -14.38 -3.25 -8.73
CA LEU A 51 -14.92 -4.59 -8.49
C LEU A 51 -16.41 -4.70 -8.85
N ALA A 52 -17.17 -3.62 -8.63
CA ALA A 52 -18.59 -3.51 -8.97
C ALA A 52 -18.97 -2.01 -9.09
N ASP A 53 -20.24 -1.72 -9.38
CA ASP A 53 -20.77 -0.35 -9.35
C ASP A 53 -20.54 0.28 -7.98
N ASP A 54 -19.92 1.46 -7.96
CA ASP A 54 -19.51 2.20 -6.76
C ASP A 54 -18.59 1.42 -5.80
N VAL A 55 -18.01 0.28 -6.19
CA VAL A 55 -17.10 -0.51 -5.35
C VAL A 55 -15.73 -0.64 -6.00
N TYR A 56 -14.72 -0.13 -5.29
CA TYR A 56 -13.33 -0.07 -5.74
C TYR A 56 -12.42 -0.82 -4.79
N GLU A 57 -11.46 -1.55 -5.34
CA GLU A 57 -10.31 -2.03 -4.60
C GLU A 57 -9.13 -1.09 -4.83
N VAL A 58 -8.52 -0.61 -3.76
CA VAL A 58 -7.27 0.15 -3.80
C VAL A 58 -6.20 -0.66 -3.08
N VAL A 59 -5.06 -0.85 -3.74
CA VAL A 59 -3.90 -1.56 -3.22
C VAL A 59 -2.74 -0.58 -3.10
N LEU A 60 -2.23 -0.42 -1.88
CA LEU A 60 -1.01 0.31 -1.58
C LEU A 60 0.12 -0.70 -1.42
N ARG A 61 1.07 -0.70 -2.35
CA ARG A 61 2.32 -1.46 -2.25
C ARG A 61 3.38 -0.58 -1.63
N VAL A 62 4.01 -1.09 -0.58
CA VAL A 62 5.16 -0.47 0.09
C VAL A 62 6.33 -1.42 0.00
N THR A 63 7.40 -1.00 -0.67
CA THR A 63 8.63 -1.76 -0.80
C THR A 63 9.73 -1.04 -0.02
N VAL A 64 10.38 -1.77 0.88
CA VAL A 64 11.45 -1.30 1.74
C VAL A 64 12.70 -2.12 1.47
N THR A 65 13.79 -1.44 1.14
CA THR A 65 15.10 -2.06 0.97
C THR A 65 16.06 -1.45 1.98
N ALA A 66 16.63 -2.27 2.84
CA ALA A 66 17.65 -1.87 3.80
C ALA A 66 19.02 -2.43 3.38
N SER A 67 20.04 -1.57 3.27
CA SER A 67 21.40 -1.96 2.88
C SER A 67 22.45 -1.47 3.87
N LEU A 68 23.48 -2.29 4.10
CA LEU A 68 24.65 -2.00 4.94
C LEU A 68 25.88 -1.95 4.03
N GLY A 69 26.22 -0.77 3.54
CA GLY A 69 27.20 -0.59 2.47
C GLY A 69 26.71 -1.25 1.19
N GLU A 70 27.49 -2.19 0.64
CA GLU A 70 27.14 -2.92 -0.59
C GLU A 70 26.28 -4.17 -0.37
N GLU A 71 26.01 -4.55 0.89
CA GLU A 71 25.20 -5.72 1.20
C GLU A 71 23.77 -5.37 1.57
N THR A 72 22.80 -6.13 1.07
CA THR A 72 21.40 -6.02 1.49
C THR A 72 21.20 -6.64 2.87
N ALA A 73 20.72 -5.85 3.82
CA ALA A 73 20.33 -6.32 5.14
C ALA A 73 19.01 -7.09 5.06
N PHE A 74 17.99 -6.46 4.52
CA PHE A 74 16.71 -7.09 4.21
C PHE A 74 15.96 -6.32 3.12
N LEU A 75 15.05 -7.03 2.45
CA LEU A 75 14.01 -6.48 1.60
C LEU A 75 12.66 -6.87 2.20
N CYS A 76 11.72 -5.93 2.19
CA CYS A 76 10.37 -6.16 2.66
C CYS A 76 9.41 -5.51 1.67
N GLU A 77 8.39 -6.24 1.24
CA GLU A 77 7.29 -5.69 0.47
C GLU A 77 5.97 -6.05 1.13
N VAL A 78 5.08 -5.07 1.25
CA VAL A 78 3.71 -5.28 1.72
C VAL A 78 2.75 -4.67 0.72
N GLN A 79 1.77 -5.44 0.29
CA GLN A 79 0.64 -4.97 -0.50
C GLN A 79 -0.60 -4.95 0.38
N GLN A 80 -0.91 -3.76 0.91
CA GLN A 80 -2.10 -3.56 1.72
C GLN A 80 -3.26 -3.12 0.81
N ALA A 81 -4.36 -3.86 0.85
CA ALA A 81 -5.54 -3.56 0.05
C ALA A 81 -6.71 -3.11 0.91
N GLY A 82 -7.56 -2.28 0.31
CA GLY A 82 -8.85 -1.91 0.84
C GLY A 82 -9.91 -1.98 -0.23
N ILE A 83 -11.09 -2.47 0.13
CA ILE A 83 -12.30 -2.38 -0.68
C ILE A 83 -13.13 -1.22 -0.13
N PHE A 84 -13.47 -0.29 -0.99
CA PHE A 84 -14.17 0.94 -0.67
C PHE A 84 -15.43 1.05 -1.52
N SER A 85 -16.55 1.38 -0.88
CA SER A 85 -17.71 1.90 -1.57
C SER A 85 -17.57 3.40 -1.69
N ILE A 86 -17.59 3.91 -2.92
CA ILE A 86 -17.42 5.32 -3.23
C ILE A 86 -18.51 5.72 -4.22
N SER A 87 -19.39 6.62 -3.82
CA SER A 87 -20.44 7.17 -4.69
C SER A 87 -20.56 8.68 -4.49
N GLY A 88 -21.20 9.36 -5.45
CA GLY A 88 -21.35 10.81 -5.42
C GLY A 88 -20.05 11.59 -5.69
N ILE A 89 -19.04 10.97 -6.30
CA ILE A 89 -17.91 11.70 -6.89
C ILE A 89 -18.31 12.14 -8.30
N GLU A 90 -18.66 13.41 -8.47
CA GLU A 90 -18.67 14.03 -9.80
C GLU A 90 -17.22 14.29 -10.20
N GLY A 91 -16.72 13.51 -11.17
CA GLY A 91 -15.40 13.71 -11.75
C GLY A 91 -15.32 15.06 -12.47
N THR A 92 -14.28 15.84 -12.18
CA THR A 92 -13.88 17.03 -12.96
C THR A 92 -13.35 16.63 -14.33
#